data_AF-A0A8N4F981-F1
#
_entry.id   AF-A0A8N4F981-F1
#
_cell.length_a   1.000
_cell.length_b   1.000
_cell.length_c   1.000
_cell.angle_alpha   90.00
_cell.angle_beta   90.00
_cell.angle_gamma   90.00
#
_symmetry.space_group_name_H-M   'P 1'
#
loop_
_entity.id
_entity.type
_entity.pdbx_description
1 polymer ?
#
loop_
_entity_poly.entity_id
_entity_poly.type
_entity_poly.pdbx_seq_one_letter_code
_entity_poly.pdbx_strand_id
1 'polypeptide(L)'
;MSMLKAKVESLQRSQRHLLGEDLGPLSVKELQQLERQLESSLSQARQRKTQIMLDQMEELRKKERHLGEINKQLRNKLEAEGATFRAIQGSWASDAGASSNPFSMQPSQSSGMDCEPTLQIGFPQFVPPEAAIPRNTGGENNFMLGWVL
;
A
#
# COMPACT_ATOMS: atom_id res chain seq x y z
N MET A 1 28.62 -26.76 38.83
CA MET A 1 27.69 -25.97 37.99
C MET A 1 27.19 -26.87 36.87
N SER A 2 25.87 -26.88 36.62
CA SER A 2 25.18 -27.86 35.78
C SER A 2 25.44 -27.68 34.27
N MET A 3 25.38 -28.77 33.50
CA MET A 3 25.57 -28.82 32.04
C MET A 3 24.77 -27.76 31.26
N LEU A 4 23.57 -27.42 31.75
CA LEU A 4 22.72 -26.41 31.15
C LEU A 4 23.38 -25.02 31.16
N LYS A 5 24.01 -24.63 32.27
CA LYS A 5 24.67 -23.33 32.40
C LYS A 5 25.82 -23.19 31.41
N ALA A 6 26.64 -24.24 31.27
CA ALA A 6 27.73 -24.25 30.29
C ALA A 6 27.22 -24.13 28.83
N LYS A 7 26.07 -24.75 28.51
CA LYS A 7 25.46 -24.65 27.19
C LYS A 7 24.95 -23.24 26.89
N VAL A 8 24.32 -22.58 27.86
CA VAL A 8 23.87 -21.18 27.72
C VAL A 8 25.05 -20.25 27.51
N GLU A 9 26.11 -20.36 28.31
CA GLU A 9 27.31 -19.53 28.18
C GLU A 9 28.00 -19.72 26.82
N SER A 10 28.02 -20.96 26.31
CA SER A 10 28.56 -21.25 24.98
C SER A 10 27.73 -20.60 23.86
N LEU A 11 26.40 -20.68 23.95
CA LEU A 11 25.50 -20.04 22.97
C LEU A 11 25.61 -18.51 23.01
N GLN A 12 25.66 -17.90 24.20
CA GLN A 12 25.83 -16.45 24.35
C GLN A 12 27.17 -15.98 23.79
N ARG A 13 28.24 -16.75 23.98
CA ARG A 13 29.54 -16.45 23.36
C ARG A 13 29.45 -16.51 21.83
N SER A 14 28.81 -17.54 21.29
CA SER A 14 28.58 -17.67 19.85
C SER A 14 27.75 -16.50 19.28
N GLN A 15 26.71 -16.05 20.00
CA GLN A 15 25.92 -14.88 19.61
C GLN A 15 26.77 -13.61 19.54
N ARG A 16 27.61 -13.35 20.54
CA ARG A 16 28.53 -12.20 20.54
C ARG A 16 29.45 -12.24 19.32
N HIS A 17 30.03 -13.40 18.99
CA HIS A 17 30.84 -13.52 17.78
C HIS A 17 30.03 -13.19 16.51
N LEU A 18 28.79 -13.70 16.38
CA LEU A 18 27.91 -13.39 15.25
C LEU A 18 27.55 -11.90 15.14
N LEU A 19 27.59 -11.17 16.25
CA LEU A 19 27.41 -9.72 16.31
C LEU A 19 28.71 -8.93 16.08
N GLY A 20 29.84 -9.60 15.89
CA GLY A 20 31.16 -8.98 15.71
C GLY A 20 31.84 -8.61 17.02
N GLU A 21 31.36 -9.10 18.15
CA GLU A 21 31.90 -8.87 19.49
C GLU A 21 32.84 -10.01 19.93
N ASP A 22 33.76 -9.73 20.85
CA ASP A 22 34.69 -10.70 21.45
C ASP A 22 35.44 -11.58 20.44
N LEU A 23 35.86 -10.99 19.32
CA LEU A 23 36.54 -11.71 18.23
C LEU A 23 38.01 -12.04 18.51
N GLY A 24 38.62 -11.41 19.51
CA GLY A 24 40.05 -11.57 19.86
C GLY A 24 40.52 -13.01 20.08
N PRO A 25 39.72 -13.91 20.70
CA PRO A 25 40.08 -15.31 20.89
C PRO A 25 39.97 -16.19 19.63
N LEU A 26 39.37 -15.71 18.53
CA LEU A 26 39.21 -16.51 17.32
C LEU A 26 40.49 -16.47 16.47
N SER A 27 40.84 -17.61 15.91
CA SER A 27 41.88 -17.70 14.88
C SER A 27 41.40 -17.11 13.55
N VAL A 28 42.34 -16.80 12.65
CA VAL A 28 42.03 -16.33 11.29
C VAL A 28 41.10 -17.29 10.55
N LYS A 29 41.30 -18.60 10.71
CA LYS A 29 40.45 -19.62 10.07
C LYS A 29 39.01 -19.59 10.59
N GLU A 30 38.84 -19.39 11.89
CA GLU A 30 37.51 -19.29 12.52
C GLU A 30 36.81 -17.98 12.12
N LEU A 31 37.55 -16.87 12.04
CA LEU A 31 37.02 -15.59 11.54
C LEU A 31 36.54 -15.71 10.10
N GLN A 32 37.33 -16.31 9.21
CA GLN A 32 36.92 -16.55 7.83
C GLN A 32 35.69 -17.46 7.72
N GLN A 33 35.56 -18.45 8.62
CA GLN A 33 34.37 -19.30 8.66
C GLN A 33 33.14 -18.52 9.12
N LEU A 34 33.29 -17.67 10.15
CA LEU A 34 32.24 -16.80 10.66
C LEU A 34 31.76 -15.82 9.59
N GLU A 35 32.69 -15.19 8.87
CA GLU A 35 32.39 -14.28 7.76
C GLU A 35 31.57 -14.98 6.67
N ARG A 36 32.03 -16.14 6.18
CA ARG A 36 31.28 -16.93 5.17
C ARG A 36 29.89 -17.32 5.65
N GLN A 37 29.74 -17.67 6.93
CA GLN A 37 28.45 -18.01 7.51
C GLN A 37 27.51 -16.81 7.52
N LEU A 38 28.00 -15.63 7.90
CA LEU A 38 27.23 -14.40 7.92
C LEU A 38 26.83 -13.98 6.50
N GLU A 39 27.77 -14.01 5.55
CA GLU A 39 27.52 -13.69 4.14
C GLU A 39 26.43 -14.59 3.54
N SER A 40 26.55 -15.91 3.72
CA SER A 40 25.57 -16.88 3.21
C SER A 40 24.20 -16.66 3.85
N SER A 41 24.14 -16.45 5.15
CA SER A 41 22.88 -16.23 5.87
C SER A 41 22.20 -14.91 5.46
N LEU A 42 22.98 -13.86 5.27
CA LEU A 42 22.51 -12.56 4.79
C LEU A 42 21.99 -12.65 3.36
N SER A 43 22.72 -13.34 2.48
CA SER A 43 22.30 -13.59 1.09
C SER A 43 20.96 -14.34 1.07
N GLN A 44 20.82 -15.42 1.84
CA GLN A 44 19.57 -16.17 1.97
C GLN A 44 18.42 -15.31 2.50
N ALA A 45 18.66 -14.48 3.51
CA ALA A 45 17.64 -13.58 4.07
C ALA A 45 17.16 -12.55 3.03
N ARG A 46 18.09 -11.95 2.27
CA ARG A 46 17.78 -11.00 1.19
C ARG A 46 17.01 -11.68 0.04
N GLN A 47 17.44 -12.87 -0.36
CA GLN A 47 16.76 -13.65 -1.39
C GLN A 47 15.33 -13.97 -0.97
N ARG A 48 15.13 -14.45 0.26
CA ARG A 48 13.80 -14.75 0.80
C ARG A 48 12.92 -13.51 0.88
N LYS A 49 13.45 -12.38 1.36
CA LYS A 49 12.72 -11.11 1.39
C LYS A 49 12.27 -10.70 -0.01
N THR A 50 13.17 -10.78 -0.99
CA THR A 50 12.88 -10.44 -2.39
C THR A 50 11.80 -11.36 -2.97
N GLN A 51 11.91 -12.66 -2.74
CA GLN A 51 10.93 -13.63 -3.21
C GLN A 51 9.53 -13.33 -2.66
N ILE A 52 9.42 -13.09 -1.34
CA ILE A 52 8.13 -12.74 -0.71
C ILE A 52 7.54 -11.48 -1.34
N MET A 53 8.35 -10.45 -1.59
CA MET A 53 7.88 -9.21 -2.22
C MET A 53 7.40 -9.43 -3.65
N LEU A 54 8.09 -10.27 -4.43
CA LEU A 54 7.68 -10.63 -5.79
C LEU A 54 6.37 -11.41 -5.78
N ASP A 55 6.23 -12.39 -4.89
CA ASP A 55 5.01 -13.19 -4.75
C ASP A 55 3.81 -12.30 -4.39
N GLN A 56 3.98 -11.36 -3.46
CA GLN A 56 2.95 -10.38 -3.09
C GLN A 56 2.58 -9.47 -4.27
N MET A 57 3.56 -9.00 -5.04
CA MET A 57 3.31 -8.19 -6.22
C MET A 57 2.50 -8.96 -7.27
N GLU A 58 2.84 -10.23 -7.50
CA GLU A 58 2.11 -11.08 -8.45
C GLU A 58 0.68 -11.34 -8.00
N GLU A 59 0.48 -11.62 -6.71
CA GLU A 59 -0.85 -11.81 -6.12
C GLU A 59 -1.73 -10.55 -6.30
N LEU A 60 -1.18 -9.37 -5.98
CA LEU A 60 -1.88 -8.10 -6.17
C LEU A 60 -2.22 -7.84 -7.64
N ARG A 61 -1.31 -8.12 -8.57
CA ARG A 61 -1.59 -7.99 -10.01
C ARG A 61 -2.66 -8.96 -10.50
N LYS A 62 -2.74 -10.17 -9.95
CA LYS A 62 -3.83 -11.10 -10.25
C LYS A 62 -5.17 -10.54 -9.77
N LYS A 63 -5.22 -9.99 -8.55
CA LYS A 63 -6.42 -9.35 -7.99
C LYS A 63 -6.85 -8.13 -8.81
N GLU A 64 -5.92 -7.27 -9.19
CA GLU A 64 -6.16 -6.10 -10.02
C GLU A 64 -6.84 -6.48 -11.34
N ARG A 65 -6.28 -7.46 -12.07
CA ARG A 65 -6.87 -7.94 -13.34
C ARG A 65 -8.26 -8.54 -13.13
N HIS A 66 -8.44 -9.34 -12.09
CA HIS A 66 -9.73 -9.98 -11.80
C HIS A 66 -10.82 -8.95 -11.48
N LEU A 67 -10.51 -7.97 -10.63
CA LEU A 67 -11.43 -6.88 -10.31
C LEU A 67 -11.69 -5.98 -11.52
N GLY A 68 -10.68 -5.72 -12.35
CA GLY A 68 -10.82 -4.99 -13.61
C GLY A 68 -11.81 -5.66 -14.56
N GLU A 69 -11.74 -6.98 -14.69
CA GLU A 69 -12.67 -7.75 -15.52
C GLU A 69 -14.11 -7.73 -14.96
N ILE A 70 -14.28 -7.93 -13.65
CA ILE A 70 -15.60 -7.83 -13.00
C ILE A 70 -16.19 -6.43 -13.20
N ASN A 71 -15.39 -5.38 -12.99
CA ASN A 71 -15.85 -4.00 -13.15
C ASN A 71 -16.28 -3.71 -14.59
N LYS A 72 -15.51 -4.18 -15.58
CA LYS A 72 -15.88 -4.08 -16.99
C LYS A 72 -17.21 -4.79 -17.29
N GLN A 73 -17.41 -6.01 -16.76
CA GLN A 73 -18.66 -6.73 -16.93
C GLN A 73 -19.86 -5.99 -16.30
N LEU A 74 -19.68 -5.41 -15.12
CA LEU A 74 -20.72 -4.63 -14.45
C LEU A 74 -21.08 -3.35 -15.24
N ARG A 75 -20.07 -2.64 -15.78
CA ARG A 75 -20.30 -1.48 -16.65
C ARG A 75 -21.10 -1.84 -17.90
N ASN A 76 -20.71 -2.93 -18.57
CA ASN A 76 -21.44 -3.41 -19.76
C ASN A 76 -22.89 -3.78 -19.44
N LYS A 77 -23.14 -4.42 -18.29
CA LYS A 77 -24.52 -4.75 -17.84
C LYS A 77 -25.34 -3.50 -17.58
N LEU A 78 -24.77 -2.51 -16.88
CA LEU A 78 -25.44 -1.24 -16.60
C LEU A 78 -25.79 -0.49 -17.88
N GLU A 79 -24.88 -0.47 -18.87
CA GLU A 79 -25.12 0.14 -20.17
C GLU A 79 -26.23 -0.58 -20.95
N ALA A 80 -26.25 -1.92 -20.92
CA ALA A 80 -27.28 -2.72 -21.57
C ALA A 80 -28.68 -2.54 -20.93
N GLU A 81 -28.75 -2.52 -19.60
CA GLU A 81 -30.00 -2.25 -18.86
C GLU A 81 -30.48 -0.81 -19.08
N GLY A 82 -29.57 0.17 -19.03
CA GLY A 82 -29.90 1.56 -19.34
C GLY A 82 -30.38 1.76 -20.78
N ALA A 83 -29.79 1.05 -21.74
CA ALA A 83 -30.27 1.04 -23.13
C ALA A 83 -31.66 0.40 -23.25
N THR A 84 -31.92 -0.69 -22.52
CA THR A 84 -33.22 -1.36 -22.47
C THR A 84 -34.29 -0.44 -21.87
N PHE A 85 -33.98 0.25 -20.77
CA PHE A 85 -34.89 1.23 -20.15
C PHE A 85 -35.22 2.39 -21.10
N ARG A 86 -34.22 2.95 -21.80
CA ARG A 86 -34.45 3.99 -22.81
C ARG A 86 -35.31 3.49 -23.97
N ALA A 87 -35.10 2.25 -24.43
CA ALA A 87 -35.91 1.65 -25.49
C ALA A 87 -37.38 1.48 -25.08
N ILE A 88 -37.64 1.04 -23.84
CA ILE A 88 -39.00 0.95 -23.29
C ILE A 88 -39.62 2.34 -23.17
N GLN A 89 -38.91 3.34 -22.64
CA GLN A 89 -39.43 4.71 -22.52
C GLN A 89 -39.81 5.32 -23.89
N GLY A 90 -38.99 5.11 -24.92
CA GLY A 90 -39.28 5.57 -26.29
C GLY A 90 -40.48 4.86 -26.93
N SER A 91 -40.71 3.59 -26.58
CA SER A 91 -41.86 2.81 -27.04
C SER A 91 -43.19 3.36 -26.47
N TRP A 92 -43.22 3.67 -25.16
CA TRP A 92 -44.42 4.24 -24.51
C TRP A 92 -44.72 5.68 -24.93
N ALA A 93 -43.70 6.45 -25.35
CA ALA A 93 -43.88 7.80 -25.87
C ALA A 93 -44.44 7.83 -27.32
N SER A 94 -44.39 6.70 -28.04
CA SER A 94 -44.79 6.63 -29.45
C SER A 94 -46.28 6.30 -29.65
N ASP A 95 -47.00 5.89 -28.58
CA ASP A 95 -48.44 5.58 -28.65
C ASP A 95 -49.35 6.70 -28.08
N ALA A 96 -48.77 7.86 -27.75
CA ALA A 96 -49.55 9.06 -27.43
C ALA A 96 -49.98 9.78 -28.71
N GLY A 97 -50.84 9.14 -29.49
CA GLY A 97 -51.63 9.80 -30.52
C GLY A 97 -52.55 10.85 -29.89
N ALA A 98 -52.31 12.12 -30.25
CA ALA A 98 -53.24 13.24 -30.21
C ALA A 98 -54.12 13.38 -28.94
N SER A 99 -53.60 14.05 -27.91
CA SER A 99 -54.45 14.95 -27.11
C SER A 99 -53.61 16.06 -26.50
N SER A 100 -54.05 17.28 -26.77
CA SER A 100 -53.47 18.54 -26.31
C SER A 100 -53.27 18.58 -24.79
N ASN A 101 -52.05 18.87 -24.32
CA ASN A 101 -51.88 19.65 -23.10
C ASN A 101 -50.50 20.37 -23.04
N PRO A 102 -50.44 21.58 -22.47
CA PRO A 102 -49.32 22.49 -22.63
C PRO A 102 -48.39 22.42 -21.41
N PHE A 103 -47.44 21.49 -21.40
CA PHE A 103 -46.28 21.62 -20.52
C PHE A 103 -45.01 21.38 -21.34
N SER A 104 -44.57 22.46 -21.98
CA SER A 104 -43.24 22.58 -22.54
C SER A 104 -42.23 22.60 -21.39
N MET A 105 -41.61 21.47 -21.07
CA MET A 105 -40.39 21.45 -20.26
C MET A 105 -39.24 21.92 -21.16
N GLN A 106 -38.96 23.21 -21.06
CA GLN A 106 -37.84 23.89 -21.71
C GLN A 106 -36.51 23.25 -21.29
N PRO A 107 -35.63 22.85 -22.23
CA PRO A 107 -34.24 22.57 -21.89
C PRO A 107 -33.52 23.91 -21.77
N SER A 108 -33.32 24.39 -20.54
CA SER A 108 -32.47 25.55 -20.30
C SER A 108 -31.04 25.20 -20.70
N GLN A 109 -30.60 25.78 -21.81
CA GLN A 109 -29.23 25.72 -22.28
C GLN A 109 -28.30 26.50 -21.32
N SER A 110 -27.16 25.87 -21.04
CA SER A 110 -25.85 26.44 -20.72
C SER A 110 -25.78 27.90 -20.23
N SER A 111 -25.44 28.05 -18.96
CA SER A 111 -24.47 29.05 -18.53
C SER A 111 -23.54 28.39 -17.52
N GLY A 112 -22.29 28.15 -17.95
CA GLY A 112 -21.23 27.72 -17.05
C GLY A 112 -20.95 28.83 -16.05
N MET A 113 -21.03 28.48 -14.77
CA MET A 113 -20.35 29.13 -13.68
C MET A 113 -20.01 28.02 -12.68
N ASP A 114 -18.72 27.72 -12.60
CA ASP A 114 -18.13 26.89 -11.55
C ASP A 114 -18.42 27.55 -10.20
N CYS A 115 -19.34 26.98 -9.44
CA CYS A 115 -19.55 27.34 -8.04
C CYS A 115 -19.06 26.18 -7.17
N GLU A 116 -17.74 26.07 -7.01
CA GLU A 116 -17.18 25.37 -5.87
C GLU A 116 -17.28 26.30 -4.65
N PRO A 117 -18.06 25.97 -3.59
CA PRO A 117 -17.89 26.65 -2.33
C PRO A 117 -16.62 26.08 -1.69
N THR A 118 -15.46 26.65 -2.01
CA THR A 118 -14.22 26.33 -1.30
C THR A 118 -14.35 26.86 0.13
N LEU A 119 -14.86 26.04 1.05
CA LEU A 119 -14.71 26.28 2.48
C LEU A 119 -13.24 26.05 2.84
N GLN A 120 -12.42 27.10 2.68
CA GLN A 120 -11.08 27.19 3.27
C GLN A 120 -11.24 27.29 4.79
N ILE A 121 -11.38 26.13 5.44
CA ILE A 121 -11.11 26.00 6.87
C ILE A 121 -9.59 26.01 6.99
N GLY A 122 -9.07 27.15 7.43
CA GLY A 122 -7.67 27.51 7.32
C GLY A 122 -6.70 26.52 7.98
N PHE A 123 -5.59 26.31 7.30
CA PHE A 123 -4.28 26.13 7.91
C PHE A 123 -3.30 27.05 7.17
N PRO A 124 -2.60 27.97 7.85
CA PRO A 124 -1.61 28.81 7.21
C PRO A 124 -0.36 27.97 6.86
N GLN A 125 0.11 28.13 5.62
CA GLN A 125 1.30 27.45 5.14
C GLN A 125 2.56 28.32 5.37
N PHE A 126 3.38 27.84 6.32
CA PHE A 126 4.86 27.82 6.35
C PHE A 126 5.68 29.13 6.39
N VAL A 127 6.57 29.27 7.42
CA VAL A 127 8.05 29.47 7.34
C VAL A 127 8.67 29.16 8.74
N PRO A 128 9.82 28.46 8.87
CA PRO A 128 10.41 28.06 10.14
C PRO A 128 11.42 29.10 10.70
N PRO A 129 11.61 29.12 12.03
CA PRO A 129 12.92 29.41 12.59
C PRO A 129 13.41 28.24 13.46
N GLU A 130 14.61 27.81 13.10
CA GLU A 130 15.62 27.05 13.83
C GLU A 130 15.50 26.92 15.36
N ALA A 131 15.90 25.73 15.83
CA ALA A 131 16.33 25.40 17.20
C ALA A 131 15.29 25.30 18.34
N ALA A 132 14.86 24.07 18.64
CA ALA A 132 14.84 23.53 20.01
C ALA A 132 14.41 22.05 20.03
N ILE A 133 15.31 21.16 20.45
CA ILE A 133 14.99 19.78 20.85
C ILE A 133 14.34 19.84 22.25
N PRO A 134 13.27 19.07 22.51
CA PRO A 134 13.40 18.04 23.54
C PRO A 134 12.74 16.70 23.17
N ARG A 135 13.13 15.72 23.98
CA ARG A 135 13.07 14.27 23.83
C ARG A 135 11.76 13.68 24.39
N ASN A 136 11.37 12.54 23.80
CA ASN A 136 10.61 11.42 24.37
C ASN A 136 9.07 11.50 24.42
N THR A 137 8.41 10.57 23.71
CA THR A 137 7.50 9.48 24.17
C THR A 137 6.96 8.81 22.89
N GLY A 138 7.19 7.52 22.65
CA GLY A 138 6.37 6.42 23.14
C GLY A 138 5.27 6.07 22.12
N GLY A 139 5.35 4.89 21.49
CA GLY A 139 4.21 4.29 20.79
C GLY A 139 4.37 4.04 19.29
N GLU A 140 4.96 2.89 18.96
CA GLU A 140 4.46 1.91 17.98
C GLU A 140 4.34 2.26 16.48
N ASN A 141 4.78 1.29 15.66
CA ASN A 141 4.67 1.18 14.20
C ASN A 141 5.79 1.79 13.35
N ASN A 142 7.01 1.29 13.54
CA ASN A 142 8.14 1.59 12.66
C ASN A 142 8.33 0.51 11.56
N PHE A 143 7.39 0.40 10.62
CA PHE A 143 7.54 -0.53 9.47
C PHE A 143 8.09 0.13 8.19
N MET A 144 8.45 1.42 8.22
CA MET A 144 8.69 2.20 6.99
C MET A 144 9.89 3.17 7.04
N LEU A 145 10.78 3.12 8.04
CA LEU A 145 11.96 4.02 8.08
C LEU A 145 13.28 3.38 7.58
N GLY A 146 13.22 2.23 6.90
CA GLY A 146 14.40 1.51 6.41
C GLY A 146 14.84 1.83 4.97
N TRP A 147 14.21 2.79 4.30
CA TRP A 147 14.47 3.11 2.89
C TRP A 147 14.72 4.60 2.68
N VAL A 148 15.80 5.10 3.25
CA VAL A 148 16.45 6.32 2.77
C VAL A 148 17.96 6.08 2.84
N LEU A 149 18.56 5.80 1.69
CA LEU A 149 19.96 6.12 1.42
C LEU A 149 20.01 7.52 0.81
#